data_AF-A0A2X2K752-F1
#
_entry.id   AF-A0A2X2K752-F1
#
_cell.length_a   1.000
_cell.length_b   1.000
_cell.length_c   1.000
_cell.angle_alpha   90.00
_cell.angle_beta   90.00
_cell.angle_gamma   90.00
#
_symmetry.space_group_name_H-M   'P 1'
#
loop_
_entity.id
_entity.type
_entity.pdbx_description
1 polymer ?
#
loop_
_entity_poly.entity_id
_entity_poly.type
_entity_poly.pdbx_seq_one_letter_code
_entity_poly.pdbx_strand_id
1 'polypeptide(L)'
;MLLGESATSGSIFSSYTFTGVQLASDDNMLPNSQRGFAPTVRGIANSSAIVTIRQNGYVIYQSNVPAGAFEINDLYPSSNSGDLEVTIEESDGTQRRFIQPYSSLPMMQRPGHLKYSATAGRYRADANSDSKEPEFAEATAIYGLNNTFTLYGGLLGSEDYYALGIGIGGTLGALGALSMDINRADTQFDNQHSFHGYQWRTQYIKDIPETNTNIAVSYYRYTNDGYFSFDEANTRNWDYNSRQKSEIQFNISQTIFDGVSLYASGSQQDYWGNNEKNRNISVGVSGQQWGIGYSLNYQYSRYTDENNDRALSLNLSIPLERWLPRSRVSYQMTSQKDRPTQHEMRLDGSLLDDGRLSYSLEQSLDDDNNHNSSLNASYRSPYGTFSAGYSYGNDSSQYNYGVTGGVVIHPHGVTLSQYLGNAFALIDANGASGVRIQNYPGIATDPFGYAVIPYLTTYQENRLSVDTTQLPDNVDLEQTTQFVVPNRGAMVAARFNANIGYRVLVTVSDRNGKPLPFGALASNDDTGQQSIVDEGGILYLSGISSKSQSWTVRWGNQADQQCQFAFSTPDSEPTTSVLQGTAQCH
;
A
#
# COMPACT_ATOMS: atom_id res chain seq x y z
N MET A 1 -7.05 5.57 -18.84
CA MET A 1 -8.23 5.12 -19.60
C MET A 1 -8.43 3.64 -19.30
N LEU A 2 -9.67 3.24 -19.04
CA LEU A 2 -10.08 1.86 -18.83
C LEU A 2 -11.08 1.46 -19.92
N LEU A 3 -10.97 0.23 -20.42
CA LEU A 3 -11.88 -0.40 -21.38
C LEU A 3 -12.28 -1.77 -20.83
N GLY A 4 -13.58 -2.03 -20.74
CA GLY A 4 -14.12 -3.29 -20.21
C GLY A 4 -14.89 -3.08 -18.92
N GLU A 5 -14.79 -4.06 -18.02
CA GLU A 5 -15.57 -4.09 -16.79
C GLU A 5 -14.90 -3.32 -15.65
N SER A 6 -15.65 -2.46 -14.97
CA SER A 6 -15.17 -1.73 -13.79
C SER A 6 -16.32 -1.19 -12.94
N ALA A 7 -15.98 -0.35 -11.97
CA ALA A 7 -16.94 0.40 -11.15
C ALA A 7 -16.67 1.91 -11.25
N THR A 8 -17.74 2.70 -11.10
CA THR A 8 -17.65 4.16 -11.03
C THR A 8 -17.05 4.63 -9.70
N SER A 9 -16.48 5.84 -9.64
CA SER A 9 -15.70 6.31 -8.48
C SER A 9 -16.49 6.49 -7.19
N GLY A 10 -17.82 6.60 -7.27
CA GLY A 10 -18.68 6.83 -6.10
C GLY A 10 -18.53 8.20 -5.43
N SER A 11 -17.87 9.16 -6.09
CA SER A 11 -17.52 10.45 -5.45
C SER A 11 -18.74 11.36 -5.25
N ILE A 12 -19.62 11.43 -6.25
CA ILE A 12 -20.80 12.32 -6.28
C ILE A 12 -22.09 11.50 -6.26
N PHE A 13 -22.21 10.56 -7.20
CA PHE A 13 -23.28 9.56 -7.24
C PHE A 13 -22.80 8.26 -6.56
N SER A 14 -23.75 7.39 -6.18
CA SER A 14 -23.43 6.05 -5.68
C SER A 14 -22.57 5.28 -6.70
N SER A 15 -21.63 4.47 -6.22
CA SER A 15 -20.80 3.63 -7.10
C SER A 15 -21.61 2.44 -7.63
N TYR A 16 -21.45 2.14 -8.91
CA TYR A 16 -22.09 1.00 -9.57
C TYR A 16 -21.15 0.38 -10.60
N THR A 17 -21.38 -0.89 -10.93
CA THR A 17 -20.54 -1.61 -11.91
C THR A 17 -21.02 -1.40 -13.34
N PHE A 18 -20.10 -1.41 -14.30
CA PHE A 18 -20.39 -1.19 -15.70
C PHE A 18 -19.44 -1.96 -16.61
N THR A 19 -19.84 -2.12 -17.87
CA THR A 19 -18.97 -2.54 -18.98
C THR A 19 -18.91 -1.40 -20.00
N GLY A 20 -17.73 -0.84 -20.25
CA GLY A 20 -17.60 0.28 -21.18
C GLY A 20 -16.23 0.95 -21.16
N VAL A 21 -16.24 2.26 -21.34
CA VAL A 21 -15.05 3.11 -21.41
C VAL A 21 -15.07 4.10 -20.25
N GLN A 22 -13.94 4.25 -19.56
CA GLN A 22 -13.75 5.28 -18.56
C GLN A 22 -12.44 6.04 -18.77
N LEU A 23 -12.55 7.36 -18.77
CA LEU A 23 -11.43 8.28 -18.71
C LEU A 23 -11.49 9.02 -17.38
N ALA A 24 -10.56 8.72 -16.48
CA ALA A 24 -10.45 9.37 -15.18
C ALA A 24 -9.03 9.85 -14.92
N SER A 25 -8.89 10.93 -14.15
CA SER A 25 -7.62 11.35 -13.57
C SER A 25 -7.12 10.33 -12.55
N ASP A 26 -5.83 10.00 -12.57
CA ASP A 26 -5.20 9.08 -11.61
C ASP A 26 -4.33 9.87 -10.62
N ASP A 27 -4.79 9.96 -9.37
CA ASP A 27 -4.07 10.65 -8.29
C ASP A 27 -2.70 10.00 -8.02
N ASN A 28 -2.47 8.74 -8.43
CA ASN A 28 -1.18 8.09 -8.28
C ASN A 28 -0.10 8.66 -9.21
N MET A 29 -0.48 9.37 -10.27
CA MET A 29 0.51 10.05 -11.12
C MET A 29 1.11 11.29 -10.43
N LEU A 30 0.46 11.82 -9.40
CA LEU A 30 1.00 12.92 -8.61
C LEU A 30 2.11 12.43 -7.66
N PRO A 31 3.15 13.24 -7.41
CA PRO A 31 4.11 12.99 -6.34
C PRO A 31 3.38 12.76 -5.01
N ASN A 32 3.92 11.90 -4.13
CA ASN A 32 3.30 11.59 -2.84
C ASN A 32 2.99 12.85 -2.00
N SER A 33 3.88 13.84 -2.09
CA SER A 33 3.74 15.16 -1.46
C SER A 33 2.57 16.00 -2.00
N GLN A 34 1.97 15.62 -3.12
CA GLN A 34 0.87 16.32 -3.79
C GLN A 34 -0.43 15.51 -3.86
N ARG A 35 -0.44 14.27 -3.36
CA ARG A 35 -1.66 13.46 -3.27
C ARG A 35 -2.58 13.99 -2.18
N GLY A 36 -3.88 13.83 -2.37
CA GLY A 36 -4.91 14.27 -1.42
C GLY A 36 -4.89 15.78 -1.14
N PHE A 37 -5.73 16.21 -0.20
CA PHE A 37 -5.76 17.61 0.24
C PHE A 37 -4.69 17.86 1.31
N ALA A 38 -3.85 18.86 1.08
CA ALA A 38 -3.07 19.56 2.10
C ALA A 38 -3.14 21.05 1.77
N PRO A 39 -3.25 21.96 2.75
CA PRO A 39 -3.39 23.38 2.50
C PRO A 39 -2.07 23.90 1.92
N THR A 40 -2.17 24.77 0.91
CA THR A 40 -0.99 25.41 0.34
C THR A 40 -0.56 26.58 1.24
N VAL A 41 0.63 26.50 1.83
CA VAL A 41 1.11 27.55 2.74
C VAL A 41 1.73 28.68 1.91
N ARG A 42 1.20 29.90 2.06
CA ARG A 42 1.70 31.11 1.39
C ARG A 42 2.22 32.11 2.42
N GLY A 43 3.32 32.78 2.09
CA GLY A 43 3.93 33.78 2.96
C GLY A 43 4.86 34.72 2.21
N ILE A 44 5.41 35.70 2.92
CA ILE A 44 6.42 36.62 2.40
C ILE A 44 7.61 36.58 3.36
N ALA A 45 8.78 36.24 2.81
CA ALA A 45 10.07 36.34 3.48
C ALA A 45 10.72 37.68 3.12
N ASN A 46 11.21 38.41 4.10
CA ASN A 46 11.87 39.70 3.87
C ASN A 46 13.33 39.51 3.43
N SER A 47 13.91 38.34 3.68
CA SER A 47 15.28 37.96 3.36
C SER A 47 15.35 36.49 2.95
N SER A 48 16.56 35.94 2.75
CA SER A 48 16.71 34.48 2.64
C SER A 48 16.33 33.86 3.98
N ALA A 49 15.25 33.08 4.00
CA ALA A 49 14.62 32.60 5.23
C ALA A 49 14.49 31.06 5.24
N ILE A 50 14.48 30.49 6.44
CA ILE A 50 14.12 29.09 6.67
C ILE A 50 12.65 29.03 7.05
N VAL A 51 11.84 28.34 6.26
CA VAL A 51 10.45 28.05 6.59
C VAL A 51 10.37 26.67 7.20
N THR A 52 9.91 26.61 8.45
CA THR A 52 9.70 25.38 9.20
C THR A 52 8.21 25.23 9.50
N ILE A 53 7.62 24.09 9.11
CA ILE A 53 6.21 23.78 9.37
C ILE A 53 6.17 22.62 10.35
N ARG A 54 5.44 22.83 11.45
CA ARG A 54 5.21 21.83 12.48
C ARG A 54 3.75 21.40 12.52
N GLN A 55 3.52 20.13 12.79
CA GLN A 55 2.20 19.58 13.09
C GLN A 55 2.32 18.74 14.36
N ASN A 56 1.45 18.99 15.34
CA ASN A 56 1.51 18.33 16.67
C ASN A 56 2.90 18.42 17.33
N GLY A 57 3.59 19.55 17.15
CA GLY A 57 4.94 19.80 17.70
C GLY A 57 6.11 19.18 16.92
N TYR A 58 5.85 18.28 15.96
CA TYR A 58 6.90 17.69 15.11
C TYR A 58 7.12 18.50 13.84
N VAL A 59 8.38 18.66 13.42
CA VAL A 59 8.71 19.29 12.13
C VAL A 59 8.33 18.32 11.01
N ILE A 60 7.37 18.72 10.17
CA ILE A 60 6.90 17.93 9.02
C ILE A 60 7.47 18.44 7.70
N TYR A 61 7.94 19.69 7.67
CA TYR A 61 8.55 20.30 6.49
C TYR A 61 9.54 21.39 6.92
N GLN A 62 10.69 21.45 6.28
CA GLN A 62 11.68 22.49 6.47
C GLN A 62 12.41 22.76 5.16
N SER A 63 12.40 24.01 4.70
CA SER A 63 13.08 24.40 3.45
C SER A 63 13.57 25.84 3.50
N ASN A 64 14.61 26.14 2.71
CA ASN A 64 15.09 27.51 2.50
C ASN A 64 14.26 28.17 1.39
N VAL A 65 13.76 29.38 1.64
CA VAL A 65 13.07 30.20 0.65
C VAL A 65 13.86 31.48 0.36
N PRO A 66 13.90 31.95 -0.90
CA PRO A 66 14.51 33.23 -1.24
C PRO A 66 13.68 34.40 -0.67
N ALA A 67 14.28 35.59 -0.62
CA ALA A 67 13.58 36.82 -0.25
C ALA A 67 12.43 37.10 -1.24
N GLY A 68 11.23 37.36 -0.73
CA GLY A 68 10.02 37.60 -1.50
C GLY A 68 8.85 36.71 -1.09
N ALA A 69 7.80 36.73 -1.91
CA ALA A 69 6.65 35.85 -1.73
C ALA A 69 7.04 34.40 -2.03
N PHE A 70 6.59 33.46 -1.20
CA PHE A 70 6.78 32.02 -1.39
C PHE A 70 5.47 31.26 -1.27
N GLU A 71 5.45 30.08 -1.87
CA GLU A 71 4.34 29.13 -1.83
C GLU A 71 4.89 27.72 -1.61
N ILE A 72 4.34 27.00 -0.63
CA ILE A 72 4.66 25.61 -0.31
C ILE A 72 3.41 24.78 -0.60
N ASN A 73 3.43 24.04 -1.70
CA ASN A 73 2.32 23.24 -2.20
C ASN A 73 2.60 21.72 -2.19
N ASP A 74 3.71 21.30 -1.58
CA ASP A 74 4.25 19.94 -1.52
C ASP A 74 4.29 19.39 -0.08
N LEU A 75 3.35 19.83 0.76
CA LEU A 75 3.11 19.20 2.06
C LEU A 75 2.47 17.83 1.88
N TYR A 76 3.07 16.79 2.47
CA TYR A 76 2.45 15.47 2.53
C TYR A 76 1.08 15.55 3.23
N PRO A 77 0.02 14.96 2.66
CA PRO A 77 -1.26 14.88 3.35
C PRO A 77 -1.08 14.03 4.62
N SER A 78 -1.44 14.56 5.78
CA SER A 78 -1.60 13.73 6.98
C SER A 78 -3.05 13.24 7.08
N SER A 79 -3.20 11.94 7.40
CA SER A 79 -4.49 11.30 7.66
C SER A 79 -5.18 11.86 8.91
N ASN A 80 -4.38 12.42 9.82
CA ASN A 80 -4.84 13.13 10.98
C ASN A 80 -4.86 14.60 10.61
N SER A 81 -6.02 15.23 10.62
CA SER A 81 -6.04 16.68 10.52
C SER A 81 -5.53 17.28 11.84
N GLY A 82 -5.08 18.52 11.78
CA GLY A 82 -4.41 19.17 12.90
C GLY A 82 -3.64 20.39 12.43
N ASP A 83 -3.76 21.47 13.16
CA ASP A 83 -3.25 22.78 12.78
C ASP A 83 -1.73 22.76 12.48
N LEU A 84 -1.34 23.47 11.44
CA LEU A 84 0.04 23.61 11.01
C LEU A 84 0.64 24.89 11.61
N GLU A 85 1.64 24.77 12.47
CA GLU A 85 2.41 25.92 12.96
C GLU A 85 3.53 26.23 11.97
N VAL A 86 3.42 27.35 11.28
CA VAL A 86 4.41 27.82 10.31
C VAL A 86 5.31 28.83 10.99
N THR A 87 6.61 28.57 11.00
CA THR A 87 7.66 29.49 11.46
C THR A 87 8.53 29.90 10.28
N ILE A 88 8.66 31.21 10.05
CA ILE A 88 9.59 31.81 9.09
C ILE A 88 10.72 32.43 9.88
N GLU A 89 11.94 31.89 9.75
CA GLU A 89 13.15 32.42 10.36
C GLU A 89 13.98 33.16 9.31
N GLU A 90 14.06 34.47 9.43
CA GLU A 90 14.80 35.35 8.53
C GLU A 90 16.32 35.28 8.78
N SER A 91 17.13 35.74 7.83
CA SER A 91 18.61 35.74 7.94
C SER A 91 19.17 36.54 9.13
N ASP A 92 18.42 37.48 9.68
CA ASP A 92 18.76 38.26 10.88
C ASP A 92 18.37 37.55 12.20
N GLY A 93 17.81 36.34 12.10
CA GLY A 93 17.31 35.55 13.22
C GLY A 93 15.90 35.95 13.70
N THR A 94 15.25 36.92 13.05
CA THR A 94 13.86 37.26 13.39
C THR A 94 12.92 36.12 12.98
N GLN A 95 12.07 35.69 13.90
CA GLN A 95 11.09 34.64 13.66
C GLN A 95 9.68 35.22 13.56
N ARG A 96 8.94 34.81 12.53
CA ARG A 96 7.51 35.06 12.40
C ARG A 96 6.78 33.74 12.48
N ARG A 97 5.69 33.69 13.25
CA ARG A 97 4.89 32.48 13.43
C ARG A 97 3.44 32.73 13.12
N PHE A 98 2.80 31.81 12.42
CA PHE A 98 1.36 31.81 12.22
C PHE A 98 0.83 30.37 12.16
N ILE A 99 -0.45 30.21 12.47
CA ILE A 99 -1.12 28.90 12.46
C ILE A 99 -1.98 28.83 11.20
N GLN A 100 -1.81 27.76 10.42
CA GLN A 100 -2.64 27.40 9.28
C GLN A 100 -3.52 26.20 9.69
N PRO A 101 -4.83 26.40 9.92
CA PRO A 101 -5.71 25.29 10.26
C PRO A 101 -5.77 24.25 9.14
N TYR A 102 -5.86 22.98 9.53
CA TYR A 102 -5.92 21.86 8.58
C TYR A 102 -6.99 20.83 9.01
N SER A 103 -7.96 20.64 8.12
CA SER A 103 -9.03 19.64 8.19
C SER A 103 -9.37 19.22 6.76
N SER A 104 -9.34 17.91 6.47
CA SER A 104 -9.49 17.40 5.10
C SER A 104 -10.69 16.48 4.97
N LEU A 105 -11.64 16.82 4.09
CA LEU A 105 -12.71 15.92 3.68
C LEU A 105 -12.31 15.14 2.41
N PRO A 106 -12.85 13.93 2.18
CA PRO A 106 -12.52 13.12 1.01
C PRO A 106 -12.72 13.83 -0.35
N MET A 107 -13.65 14.79 -0.42
CA MET A 107 -13.95 15.56 -1.64
C MET A 107 -13.05 16.78 -1.84
N MET A 108 -12.26 17.21 -0.84
CA MET A 108 -11.42 18.40 -0.96
C MET A 108 -10.24 18.16 -1.90
N GLN A 109 -9.92 19.17 -2.70
CA GLN A 109 -8.80 19.17 -3.63
C GLN A 109 -7.89 20.36 -3.35
N ARG A 110 -6.59 20.20 -3.64
CA ARG A 110 -5.63 21.31 -3.52
C ARG A 110 -6.01 22.43 -4.51
N PRO A 111 -5.66 23.69 -4.20
CA PRO A 111 -5.86 24.79 -5.14
C PRO A 111 -5.31 24.46 -6.53
N GLY A 112 -6.14 24.64 -7.56
CA GLY A 112 -5.77 24.38 -8.95
C GLY A 112 -5.81 22.92 -9.40
N HIS A 113 -6.01 21.95 -8.50
CA HIS A 113 -6.13 20.54 -8.86
C HIS A 113 -7.55 20.22 -9.35
N LEU A 114 -7.63 19.57 -10.52
CA LEU A 114 -8.86 19.07 -11.12
C LEU A 114 -8.83 17.54 -11.11
N LYS A 115 -9.77 16.94 -10.38
CA LYS A 115 -10.07 15.51 -10.44
C LYS A 115 -11.34 15.31 -11.25
N TYR A 116 -11.28 14.45 -12.27
CA TYR A 116 -12.40 14.24 -13.19
C TYR A 116 -12.55 12.77 -13.57
N SER A 117 -13.77 12.39 -13.93
CA SER A 117 -14.08 11.08 -14.52
C SER A 117 -15.19 11.23 -15.54
N ALA A 118 -14.99 10.67 -16.73
CA ALA A 118 -16.00 10.52 -17.77
C ALA A 118 -16.14 9.02 -18.08
N THR A 119 -17.33 8.48 -17.87
CA THR A 119 -17.65 7.06 -18.05
C THR A 119 -18.81 6.95 -19.04
N ALA A 120 -18.70 6.03 -19.99
CA ALA A 120 -19.81 5.68 -20.88
C ALA A 120 -19.81 4.17 -21.10
N GLY A 121 -20.97 3.55 -21.00
CA GLY A 121 -21.07 2.10 -21.12
C GLY A 121 -22.45 1.59 -20.74
N ARG A 122 -22.50 0.28 -20.48
CA ARG A 122 -23.70 -0.40 -20.04
C ARG A 122 -23.62 -0.69 -18.55
N TYR A 123 -24.65 -0.32 -17.81
CA TYR A 123 -24.78 -0.68 -16.39
C TYR A 123 -24.77 -2.19 -16.26
N ARG A 124 -24.06 -2.71 -15.26
CA ARG A 124 -24.03 -4.14 -14.98
C ARG A 124 -24.62 -4.37 -13.60
N ALA A 125 -25.75 -5.06 -13.60
CA ALA A 125 -26.47 -5.40 -12.41
C ALA A 125 -25.78 -6.57 -11.68
N ASP A 126 -26.05 -6.70 -10.38
CA ASP A 126 -25.62 -7.88 -9.64
C ASP A 126 -26.29 -9.13 -10.21
N ALA A 127 -25.53 -10.23 -10.32
CA ALA A 127 -25.95 -11.45 -11.01
C ALA A 127 -27.27 -12.08 -10.49
N ASN A 128 -27.67 -11.75 -9.26
CA ASN A 128 -28.88 -12.24 -8.62
C ASN A 128 -29.99 -11.19 -8.51
N SER A 129 -29.84 -10.02 -9.14
CA SER A 129 -30.83 -8.95 -9.11
C SER A 129 -31.69 -8.96 -10.39
N ASP A 130 -33.01 -8.76 -10.26
CA ASP A 130 -33.89 -8.51 -11.40
C ASP A 130 -33.85 -7.02 -11.75
N SER A 131 -32.79 -6.63 -12.44
CA SER A 131 -32.53 -5.24 -12.81
C SER A 131 -32.32 -5.09 -14.32
N LYS A 132 -32.66 -3.92 -14.85
CA LYS A 132 -32.26 -3.50 -16.20
C LYS A 132 -30.76 -3.24 -16.24
N GLU A 133 -30.20 -3.28 -17.43
CA GLU A 133 -28.80 -2.95 -17.72
C GLU A 133 -28.74 -1.93 -18.86
N PRO A 134 -29.23 -0.69 -18.66
CA PRO A 134 -29.27 0.30 -19.73
C PRO A 134 -27.88 0.86 -20.05
N GLU A 135 -27.78 1.50 -21.20
CA GLU A 135 -26.65 2.35 -21.53
C GLU A 135 -26.70 3.65 -20.73
N PHE A 136 -25.55 4.15 -20.32
CA PHE A 136 -25.44 5.40 -19.57
C PHE A 136 -24.18 6.17 -19.95
N ALA A 137 -24.20 7.46 -19.62
CA ALA A 137 -23.03 8.32 -19.60
C ALA A 137 -22.99 9.10 -18.28
N GLU A 138 -21.82 9.10 -17.63
CA GLU A 138 -21.55 9.83 -16.40
C GLU A 138 -20.34 10.74 -16.60
N ALA A 139 -20.44 11.98 -16.14
CA ALA A 139 -19.30 12.90 -16.04
C ALA A 139 -19.27 13.53 -14.64
N THR A 140 -18.13 13.47 -13.97
CA THR A 140 -17.91 14.09 -12.65
C THR A 140 -16.63 14.92 -12.67
N ALA A 141 -16.65 16.04 -11.95
CA ALA A 141 -15.50 16.91 -11.79
C ALA A 141 -15.46 17.51 -10.38
N ILE A 142 -14.25 17.60 -9.82
CA ILE A 142 -13.95 18.16 -8.50
C ILE A 142 -12.76 19.11 -8.69
N TYR A 143 -12.91 20.37 -8.32
CA TYR A 143 -11.92 21.40 -8.55
C TYR A 143 -11.63 22.21 -7.28
N GLY A 144 -10.37 22.22 -6.84
CA GLY A 144 -9.93 23.05 -5.72
C GLY A 144 -9.78 24.50 -6.14
N LEU A 145 -10.68 25.38 -5.71
CA LEU A 145 -10.64 26.81 -6.07
C LEU A 145 -9.49 27.53 -5.35
N ASN A 146 -9.37 27.30 -4.05
CA ASN A 146 -8.36 27.89 -3.18
C ASN A 146 -8.18 27.01 -1.93
N ASN A 147 -7.41 27.49 -0.94
CA ASN A 147 -7.14 26.73 0.29
C ASN A 147 -8.38 26.48 1.15
N THR A 148 -9.48 27.17 0.87
CA THR A 148 -10.71 27.16 1.66
C THR A 148 -11.81 26.38 0.97
N PHE A 149 -11.99 26.52 -0.34
CA PHE A 149 -13.13 26.00 -1.08
C PHE A 149 -12.74 25.06 -2.22
N THR A 150 -13.46 23.96 -2.32
CA THR A 150 -13.49 23.01 -3.43
C THR A 150 -14.92 22.93 -3.95
N LEU A 151 -15.10 23.06 -5.26
CA LEU A 151 -16.39 22.84 -5.91
C LEU A 151 -16.38 21.48 -6.58
N TYR A 152 -17.51 20.79 -6.57
CA TYR A 152 -17.68 19.55 -7.28
C TYR A 152 -19.07 19.40 -7.85
N GLY A 153 -19.18 18.65 -8.94
CA GLY A 153 -20.45 18.40 -9.59
C GLY A 153 -20.36 17.27 -10.59
N GLY A 154 -21.52 16.70 -10.91
CA GLY A 154 -21.63 15.58 -11.81
C GLY A 154 -22.96 15.52 -12.53
N LEU A 155 -22.95 14.87 -13.67
CA LEU A 155 -24.10 14.56 -14.50
C LEU A 155 -24.11 13.07 -14.78
N LEU A 156 -25.28 12.45 -14.70
CA LEU A 156 -25.52 11.07 -15.08
C LEU A 156 -26.79 11.02 -15.93
N GLY A 157 -26.70 10.44 -17.11
CA GLY A 157 -27.81 10.26 -18.02
C GLY A 157 -27.90 8.84 -18.57
N SER A 158 -29.12 8.34 -18.64
CA SER A 158 -29.53 7.09 -19.28
C SER A 158 -30.93 7.31 -19.91
N GLU A 159 -31.48 6.31 -20.59
CA GLU A 159 -32.77 6.42 -21.29
C GLU A 159 -33.92 6.81 -20.33
N ASP A 160 -33.96 6.17 -19.16
CA ASP A 160 -35.04 6.28 -18.17
C ASP A 160 -34.60 7.01 -16.88
N TYR A 161 -33.40 7.59 -16.86
CA TYR A 161 -32.83 8.18 -15.64
C TYR A 161 -31.91 9.36 -15.93
N TYR A 162 -32.10 10.44 -15.17
CA TYR A 162 -31.21 11.60 -15.19
C TYR A 162 -30.90 12.05 -13.77
N ALA A 163 -29.62 12.33 -13.49
CA ALA A 163 -29.21 12.92 -12.22
C ALA A 163 -28.20 14.06 -12.39
N LEU A 164 -28.36 15.06 -11.53
CA LEU A 164 -27.47 16.22 -11.41
C LEU A 164 -27.05 16.34 -9.95
N GLY A 165 -25.73 16.29 -9.72
CA GLY A 165 -25.12 16.52 -8.42
C GLY A 165 -24.29 17.80 -8.41
N ILE A 166 -24.45 18.62 -7.38
CA ILE A 166 -23.61 19.80 -7.14
C ILE A 166 -23.24 19.91 -5.67
N GLY A 167 -22.02 20.32 -5.39
CA GLY A 167 -21.51 20.41 -4.03
C GLY A 167 -20.39 21.40 -3.85
N ILE A 168 -20.22 21.78 -2.58
CA ILE A 168 -19.13 22.62 -2.11
C ILE A 168 -18.55 22.00 -0.84
N GLY A 169 -17.24 21.90 -0.79
CA GLY A 169 -16.50 21.44 0.37
C GLY A 169 -15.46 22.47 0.76
N GLY A 170 -15.19 22.62 2.04
CA GLY A 170 -14.17 23.56 2.47
C GLY A 170 -13.77 23.47 3.92
N THR A 171 -12.65 24.08 4.25
CA THR A 171 -12.24 24.28 5.64
C THR A 171 -12.87 25.56 6.20
N LEU A 172 -13.44 25.47 7.39
CA LEU A 172 -13.93 26.58 8.21
C LEU A 172 -12.85 27.08 9.19
N GLY A 173 -11.58 26.80 8.90
CA GLY A 173 -10.45 27.14 9.76
C GLY A 173 -10.50 26.36 11.08
N ALA A 174 -10.47 27.07 12.20
CA ALA A 174 -10.51 26.47 13.54
C ALA A 174 -11.78 25.63 13.80
N LEU A 175 -12.87 25.84 13.04
CA LEU A 175 -14.10 25.07 13.17
C LEU A 175 -14.06 23.72 12.43
N GLY A 176 -13.00 23.37 11.71
CA GLY A 176 -12.88 22.08 11.00
C GLY A 176 -13.11 22.20 9.49
N ALA A 177 -13.60 21.15 8.86
CA ALA A 177 -14.01 21.15 7.45
C ALA A 177 -15.44 20.65 7.29
N LEU A 178 -16.16 21.25 6.34
CA LEU A 178 -17.56 21.02 6.05
C LEU A 178 -17.75 20.88 4.55
N SER A 179 -18.46 19.84 4.12
CA SER A 179 -18.97 19.72 2.76
C SER A 179 -20.46 19.53 2.75
N MET A 180 -21.09 20.08 1.72
CA MET A 180 -22.51 19.95 1.45
C MET A 180 -22.71 19.72 -0.04
N ASP A 181 -23.50 18.71 -0.38
CA ASP A 181 -23.97 18.49 -1.75
C ASP A 181 -25.44 18.11 -1.81
N ILE A 182 -26.02 18.41 -2.97
CA ILE A 182 -27.37 18.08 -3.34
C ILE A 182 -27.35 17.33 -4.67
N ASN A 183 -27.97 16.16 -4.68
CA ASN A 183 -28.18 15.34 -5.85
C ASN A 183 -29.67 15.35 -6.18
N ARG A 184 -30.03 15.80 -7.37
CA ARG A 184 -31.38 15.65 -7.94
C ARG A 184 -31.38 14.44 -8.86
N ALA A 185 -32.39 13.58 -8.72
CA ALA A 185 -32.64 12.48 -9.64
C ALA A 185 -34.07 12.57 -10.20
N ASP A 186 -34.20 12.29 -11.49
CA ASP A 186 -35.44 12.16 -12.24
C ASP A 186 -35.46 10.75 -12.84
N THR A 187 -36.41 9.92 -12.40
CA THR A 187 -36.48 8.48 -12.71
C THR A 187 -37.81 8.14 -13.37
N GLN A 188 -37.77 7.38 -14.46
CA GLN A 188 -38.95 6.84 -15.12
C GLN A 188 -38.94 5.31 -15.07
N PHE A 189 -39.96 4.69 -14.48
CA PHE A 189 -40.10 3.24 -14.44
C PHE A 189 -40.89 2.72 -15.66
N ASP A 190 -40.76 1.42 -15.95
CA ASP A 190 -41.46 0.73 -17.06
C ASP A 190 -42.99 0.85 -16.98
N ASN A 191 -43.52 0.96 -15.77
CA ASN A 191 -44.94 1.18 -15.51
C ASN A 191 -45.40 2.63 -15.76
N GLN A 192 -44.55 3.46 -16.39
CA GLN A 192 -44.76 4.88 -16.70
C GLN A 192 -44.91 5.79 -15.47
N HIS A 193 -44.59 5.31 -14.27
CA HIS A 193 -44.49 6.20 -13.11
C HIS A 193 -43.16 6.96 -13.14
N SER A 194 -43.24 8.28 -13.11
CA SER A 194 -42.09 9.17 -12.98
C SER A 194 -41.94 9.65 -11.54
N PHE A 195 -40.73 9.58 -11.00
CA PHE A 195 -40.39 10.11 -9.71
C PHE A 195 -39.29 11.16 -9.85
N HIS A 196 -39.33 12.16 -8.97
CA HIS A 196 -38.26 13.14 -8.85
C HIS A 196 -37.93 13.33 -7.38
N GLY A 197 -36.65 13.43 -7.05
CA GLY A 197 -36.25 13.60 -5.67
C GLY A 197 -34.89 14.23 -5.49
N TYR A 198 -34.61 14.54 -4.23
CA TYR A 198 -33.33 15.13 -3.85
C TYR A 198 -32.72 14.40 -2.67
N GLN A 199 -31.44 14.10 -2.80
CA GLN A 199 -30.59 13.61 -1.73
C GLN A 199 -29.63 14.72 -1.32
N TRP A 200 -29.57 14.98 -0.02
CA TRP A 200 -28.69 15.95 0.60
C TRP A 200 -27.61 15.20 1.37
N ARG A 201 -26.36 15.60 1.20
CA ARG A 201 -25.22 15.07 1.96
C ARG A 201 -24.53 16.21 2.68
N THR A 202 -24.28 16.05 3.97
CA THR A 202 -23.46 16.96 4.77
C THR A 202 -22.39 16.15 5.46
N GLN A 203 -21.12 16.53 5.29
CA GLN A 203 -20.00 15.89 5.97
C GLN A 203 -19.22 16.93 6.75
N TYR A 204 -18.90 16.61 7.99
CA TYR A 204 -18.13 17.47 8.88
C TYR A 204 -16.99 16.67 9.49
N ILE A 205 -15.80 17.24 9.47
CA ILE A 205 -14.63 16.67 10.15
C ILE A 205 -13.94 17.76 10.95
N LYS A 206 -13.53 17.44 12.18
CA LYS A 206 -12.77 18.33 13.03
C LYS A 206 -11.76 17.53 13.82
N ASP A 207 -10.52 17.99 13.74
CA ASP A 207 -9.46 17.59 14.65
C ASP A 207 -9.20 18.69 15.67
N ILE A 208 -9.09 18.28 16.93
CA ILE A 208 -8.79 19.11 18.10
C ILE A 208 -7.44 18.62 18.66
N PRO A 209 -6.32 19.22 18.24
CA PRO A 209 -4.99 18.80 18.66
C PRO A 209 -4.77 18.87 20.18
N GLU A 210 -5.37 19.87 20.85
CA GLU A 210 -5.19 20.12 22.29
C GLU A 210 -5.67 18.95 23.15
N THR A 211 -6.68 18.22 22.69
CA THR A 211 -7.24 17.04 23.36
C THR A 211 -7.03 15.76 22.55
N ASN A 212 -6.22 15.81 21.48
CA ASN A 212 -6.04 14.73 20.50
C ASN A 212 -7.36 14.06 20.11
N THR A 213 -8.37 14.87 19.79
CA THR A 213 -9.74 14.40 19.47
C THR A 213 -10.04 14.60 18.00
N ASN A 214 -10.35 13.51 17.29
CA ASN A 214 -10.85 13.53 15.92
C ASN A 214 -12.37 13.25 15.94
N ILE A 215 -13.12 14.05 15.19
CA ILE A 215 -14.57 13.94 15.04
C ILE A 215 -14.88 13.95 13.55
N ALA A 216 -15.56 12.92 13.05
CA ALA A 216 -16.10 12.85 11.71
C ALA A 216 -17.59 12.51 11.78
N VAL A 217 -18.43 13.28 11.10
CA VAL A 217 -19.88 13.07 11.03
C VAL A 217 -20.33 13.21 9.59
N SER A 218 -21.08 12.25 9.09
CA SER A 218 -21.75 12.31 7.79
C SER A 218 -23.25 12.15 7.99
N TYR A 219 -24.02 13.02 7.33
CA TYR A 219 -25.47 12.98 7.35
C TYR A 219 -26.01 12.99 5.93
N TYR A 220 -26.85 12.01 5.64
CA TYR A 220 -27.54 11.84 4.37
C TYR A 220 -29.04 12.01 4.64
N ARG A 221 -29.69 12.84 3.83
CA ARG A 221 -31.14 13.04 3.89
C ARG A 221 -31.74 12.93 2.52
N TYR A 222 -32.64 11.98 2.35
CA TYR A 222 -33.50 11.88 1.18
C TYR A 222 -34.74 12.71 1.49
N THR A 223 -34.90 13.83 0.78
CA THR A 223 -35.90 14.85 1.15
C THR A 223 -37.34 14.44 0.84
N ASN A 224 -37.51 13.52 -0.10
CA ASN A 224 -38.78 12.86 -0.40
C ASN A 224 -38.54 11.36 -0.67
N ASP A 225 -39.63 10.63 -0.79
CA ASP A 225 -39.71 9.29 -1.37
C ASP A 225 -39.67 9.35 -2.91
N GLY A 226 -39.03 10.35 -3.52
CA GLY A 226 -38.93 10.48 -4.98
C GLY A 226 -37.51 10.28 -5.50
N TYR A 227 -36.51 10.22 -4.61
CA TYR A 227 -35.12 10.03 -5.00
C TYR A 227 -34.80 8.54 -5.12
N PHE A 228 -34.25 8.13 -6.25
CA PHE A 228 -33.71 6.81 -6.48
C PHE A 228 -32.26 6.98 -6.92
N SER A 229 -31.34 6.17 -6.40
CA SER A 229 -30.02 6.06 -7.02
C SER A 229 -30.13 5.35 -8.37
N PHE A 230 -29.06 5.38 -9.17
CA PHE A 230 -29.08 4.79 -10.50
C PHE A 230 -29.23 3.25 -10.47
N ASP A 231 -28.62 2.59 -9.48
CA ASP A 231 -28.80 1.16 -9.24
C ASP A 231 -30.24 0.85 -8.84
N GLU A 232 -30.84 1.61 -7.90
CA GLU A 232 -32.24 1.45 -7.48
C GLU A 232 -33.23 1.70 -8.64
N ALA A 233 -33.03 2.74 -9.43
CA ALA A 233 -33.88 3.10 -10.57
C ALA A 233 -33.97 1.99 -11.63
N ASN A 234 -32.93 1.15 -11.72
CA ASN A 234 -32.86 0.04 -12.66
C ASN A 234 -33.42 -1.28 -12.10
N THR A 235 -33.74 -1.35 -10.81
CA THR A 235 -34.39 -2.54 -10.23
C THR A 235 -35.85 -2.62 -10.66
N ARG A 236 -36.31 -3.81 -11.11
CA ARG A 236 -37.70 -3.98 -11.60
C ARG A 236 -38.72 -4.11 -10.48
N ASN A 237 -38.34 -4.74 -9.39
CA ASN A 237 -39.18 -4.91 -8.19
C ASN A 237 -38.58 -4.11 -7.03
N TRP A 238 -38.83 -2.81 -7.01
CA TRP A 238 -38.43 -1.97 -5.89
C TRP A 238 -39.47 -2.06 -4.78
N ASP A 239 -39.03 -2.27 -3.54
CA ASP A 239 -39.88 -2.24 -2.35
C ASP A 239 -39.92 -0.82 -1.78
N TYR A 240 -41.11 -0.24 -1.66
CA TYR A 240 -41.29 1.08 -1.06
C TYR A 240 -40.83 1.13 0.41
N ASN A 241 -40.93 0.01 1.13
CA ASN A 241 -40.64 -0.04 2.57
C ASN A 241 -39.15 -0.09 2.91
N SER A 242 -38.28 -0.45 1.97
CA SER A 242 -36.83 -0.51 2.15
C SER A 242 -36.12 0.79 1.77
N ARG A 243 -36.87 1.87 1.51
CA ARG A 243 -36.30 3.12 1.00
C ARG A 243 -35.71 4.00 2.07
N GLN A 244 -34.41 4.25 1.94
CA GLN A 244 -33.66 5.08 2.87
C GLN A 244 -34.24 6.50 2.91
N LYS A 245 -34.51 6.95 4.13
CA LYS A 245 -35.02 8.29 4.43
C LYS A 245 -33.91 9.19 4.95
N SER A 246 -33.10 8.66 5.85
CA SER A 246 -31.90 9.35 6.31
C SER A 246 -30.90 8.37 6.87
N GLU A 247 -29.63 8.74 6.76
CA GLU A 247 -28.53 8.04 7.39
C GLU A 247 -27.65 9.04 8.13
N ILE A 248 -27.34 8.74 9.38
CA ILE A 248 -26.30 9.44 10.12
C ILE A 248 -25.18 8.47 10.42
N GLN A 249 -23.95 8.89 10.18
CA GLN A 249 -22.72 8.17 10.51
C GLN A 249 -21.86 9.09 11.35
N PHE A 250 -21.25 8.56 12.40
CA PHE A 250 -20.27 9.29 13.20
C PHE A 250 -19.08 8.40 13.52
N ASN A 251 -17.91 9.03 13.64
CA ASN A 251 -16.70 8.44 14.15
C ASN A 251 -16.01 9.50 15.03
N ILE A 252 -15.69 9.13 16.24
CA ILE A 252 -15.01 9.96 17.21
C ILE A 252 -13.86 9.12 17.75
N SER A 253 -12.65 9.66 17.75
CA SER A 253 -11.51 9.05 18.42
C SER A 253 -10.79 10.08 19.26
N GLN A 254 -10.33 9.66 20.44
CA GLN A 254 -9.67 10.54 21.40
C GLN A 254 -8.55 9.79 22.11
N THR A 255 -7.33 10.33 22.05
CA THR A 255 -6.23 9.84 22.89
C THR A 255 -6.33 10.50 24.26
N ILE A 256 -6.51 9.71 25.33
CA ILE A 256 -6.64 10.24 26.70
C ILE A 256 -5.26 10.46 27.32
N PHE A 257 -4.39 9.44 27.22
CA PHE A 257 -3.05 9.41 27.79
C PHE A 257 -2.08 8.77 26.79
N ASP A 258 -0.78 8.94 26.99
CA ASP A 258 0.24 8.26 26.18
C ASP A 258 0.03 6.74 26.22
N GLY A 259 -0.37 6.19 25.07
CA GLY A 259 -0.64 4.77 24.90
C GLY A 259 -2.07 4.33 25.21
N VAL A 260 -3.05 5.23 25.38
CA VAL A 260 -4.47 4.87 25.57
C VAL A 260 -5.39 5.74 24.69
N SER A 261 -6.13 5.09 23.79
CA SER A 261 -7.11 5.70 22.89
C SER A 261 -8.52 5.18 23.14
N LEU A 262 -9.49 6.10 23.17
CA LEU A 262 -10.91 5.82 23.09
C LEU A 262 -11.40 6.04 21.67
N TYR A 263 -12.37 5.23 21.24
CA TYR A 263 -13.11 5.51 20.03
C TYR A 263 -14.60 5.20 20.21
N ALA A 264 -15.43 5.93 19.50
CA ALA A 264 -16.85 5.71 19.38
C ALA A 264 -17.25 5.93 17.91
N SER A 265 -17.91 4.96 17.31
CA SER A 265 -18.40 5.06 15.95
C SER A 265 -19.78 4.43 15.84
N GLY A 266 -20.52 4.82 14.82
CA GLY A 266 -21.81 4.20 14.58
C GLY A 266 -22.54 4.81 13.41
N SER A 267 -23.62 4.13 13.02
CA SER A 267 -24.56 4.58 12.03
C SER A 267 -26.00 4.31 12.46
N GLN A 268 -26.91 5.12 11.96
CA GLN A 268 -28.34 4.85 12.02
C GLN A 268 -28.97 5.19 10.67
N GLN A 269 -29.69 4.24 10.10
CA GLN A 269 -30.47 4.40 8.87
C GLN A 269 -31.96 4.30 9.22
N ASP A 270 -32.72 5.30 8.79
CA ASP A 270 -34.18 5.34 8.89
C ASP A 270 -34.79 5.13 7.49
N TYR A 271 -35.99 4.55 7.40
CA TYR A 271 -36.69 4.26 6.14
C TYR A 271 -38.03 5.02 6.02
N TRP A 272 -38.59 5.14 4.81
CA TRP A 272 -39.85 5.89 4.55
C TRP A 272 -41.13 5.09 4.81
N GLY A 273 -41.12 3.77 4.64
CA GLY A 273 -42.33 2.93 4.73
C GLY A 273 -42.55 2.22 6.07
N ASN A 274 -41.57 2.22 6.97
CA ASN A 274 -41.70 1.65 8.31
C ASN A 274 -41.02 2.54 9.36
N ASN A 275 -41.36 2.31 10.64
CA ASN A 275 -40.66 2.95 11.77
C ASN A 275 -39.41 2.15 12.20
N GLU A 276 -38.99 1.17 11.39
CA GLU A 276 -37.83 0.35 11.68
C GLU A 276 -36.54 1.09 11.33
N LYS A 277 -35.47 0.71 12.03
CA LYS A 277 -34.20 1.41 11.98
C LYS A 277 -33.06 0.41 12.03
N ASN A 278 -32.14 0.56 11.10
CA ASN A 278 -30.85 -0.10 11.20
C ASN A 278 -29.94 0.76 12.04
N ARG A 279 -29.32 0.19 13.07
CA ARG A 279 -28.43 0.91 13.96
C ARG A 279 -27.23 0.04 14.29
N ASN A 280 -26.04 0.58 14.09
CA ASN A 280 -24.78 -0.02 14.53
C ASN A 280 -24.02 0.99 15.37
N ILE A 281 -23.53 0.58 16.52
CA ILE A 281 -22.70 1.40 17.40
C ILE A 281 -21.55 0.55 17.90
N SER A 282 -20.35 1.10 17.86
CA SER A 282 -19.16 0.49 18.41
C SER A 282 -18.41 1.51 19.27
N VAL A 283 -18.15 1.16 20.53
CA VAL A 283 -17.38 1.97 21.47
C VAL A 283 -16.26 1.11 21.99
N GLY A 284 -15.04 1.61 21.98
CA GLY A 284 -13.90 0.85 22.48
C GLY A 284 -12.83 1.71 23.11
N VAL A 285 -12.01 1.05 23.92
CA VAL A 285 -10.77 1.57 24.45
C VAL A 285 -9.66 0.61 24.07
N SER A 286 -8.55 1.14 23.60
CA SER A 286 -7.38 0.35 23.26
C SER A 286 -6.12 1.08 23.69
N GLY A 287 -5.06 0.31 23.90
CA GLY A 287 -3.80 0.88 24.33
C GLY A 287 -2.68 -0.12 24.33
N GLN A 288 -1.47 0.39 24.55
CA GLN A 288 -0.28 -0.43 24.76
C GLN A 288 0.49 0.11 25.94
N GLN A 289 0.74 -0.75 26.93
CA GLN A 289 1.51 -0.41 28.13
C GLN A 289 2.51 -1.52 28.42
N TRP A 290 3.77 -1.15 28.68
CA TRP A 290 4.89 -2.09 28.95
C TRP A 290 5.07 -3.20 27.90
N GLY A 291 4.76 -2.90 26.63
CA GLY A 291 4.82 -3.87 25.54
C GLY A 291 3.56 -4.73 25.39
N ILE A 292 2.63 -4.70 26.35
CA ILE A 292 1.37 -5.45 26.29
C ILE A 292 0.30 -4.58 25.65
N GLY A 293 -0.28 -5.07 24.55
CA GLY A 293 -1.44 -4.46 23.90
C GLY A 293 -2.73 -4.92 24.58
N TYR A 294 -3.68 -4.02 24.75
CA TYR A 294 -5.03 -4.36 25.22
C TYR A 294 -6.09 -3.60 24.45
N SER A 295 -7.27 -4.20 24.29
CA SER A 295 -8.45 -3.51 23.78
C SER A 295 -9.73 -4.09 24.38
N LEU A 296 -10.68 -3.22 24.68
CA LEU A 296 -12.02 -3.56 25.15
C LEU A 296 -13.02 -2.83 24.26
N ASN A 297 -13.86 -3.59 23.58
CA ASN A 297 -14.78 -3.10 22.56
C ASN A 297 -16.20 -3.57 22.88
N TYR A 298 -17.15 -2.66 22.83
CA TYR A 298 -18.57 -2.91 22.95
C TYR A 298 -19.25 -2.57 21.63
N GLN A 299 -20.02 -3.51 21.10
CA GLN A 299 -20.78 -3.35 19.88
C GLN A 299 -22.28 -3.58 20.14
N TYR A 300 -23.10 -2.72 19.56
CA TYR A 300 -24.55 -2.85 19.49
C TYR A 300 -24.97 -2.78 18.03
N SER A 301 -25.64 -3.81 17.55
CA SER A 301 -26.21 -3.85 16.21
C SER A 301 -27.69 -4.21 16.28
N ARG A 302 -28.49 -3.59 15.41
CA ARG A 302 -29.87 -3.94 15.18
C ARG A 302 -30.16 -3.70 13.71
N TYR A 303 -30.64 -4.74 13.04
CA TYR A 303 -31.11 -4.67 11.67
C TYR A 303 -32.63 -4.81 11.64
N THR A 304 -33.29 -4.25 10.61
CA THR A 304 -34.70 -4.50 10.27
C THR A 304 -34.93 -6.00 10.21
N ASP A 305 -36.03 -6.49 10.80
CA ASP A 305 -36.38 -7.92 10.90
C ASP A 305 -35.47 -8.81 11.80
N GLU A 306 -34.44 -8.27 12.46
CA GLU A 306 -33.58 -9.01 13.39
C GLU A 306 -33.66 -8.51 14.85
N ASN A 307 -33.35 -9.40 15.79
CA ASN A 307 -33.18 -9.03 17.19
C ASN A 307 -31.96 -8.11 17.37
N ASN A 308 -31.95 -7.37 18.47
CA ASN A 308 -30.78 -6.57 18.80
C ASN A 308 -29.64 -7.47 19.29
N ASP A 309 -28.49 -7.30 18.67
CA ASP A 309 -27.26 -7.97 19.04
C ASP A 309 -26.37 -7.03 19.84
N ARG A 310 -25.75 -7.59 20.87
CA ARG A 310 -24.80 -6.88 21.75
C ARG A 310 -23.61 -7.78 21.94
N ALA A 311 -22.42 -7.26 21.70
CA ALA A 311 -21.18 -7.98 21.91
C ALA A 311 -20.22 -7.13 22.74
N LEU A 312 -19.54 -7.78 23.68
CA LEU A 312 -18.42 -7.23 24.42
C LEU A 312 -17.20 -8.09 24.11
N SER A 313 -16.12 -7.49 23.61
CA SER A 313 -14.88 -8.18 23.30
C SER A 313 -13.71 -7.54 24.04
N LEU A 314 -12.95 -8.36 24.78
CA LEU A 314 -11.68 -8.02 25.41
C LEU A 314 -10.57 -8.75 24.66
N ASN A 315 -9.51 -8.06 24.28
CA ASN A 315 -8.32 -8.65 23.67
C ASN A 315 -7.07 -8.17 24.40
N LEU A 316 -6.20 -9.11 24.77
CA LEU A 316 -4.89 -8.89 25.37
C LEU A 316 -3.83 -9.52 24.44
N SER A 317 -2.81 -8.77 24.07
CA SER A 317 -1.71 -9.26 23.22
C SER A 317 -0.36 -9.02 23.89
N ILE A 318 0.38 -10.10 24.10
CA ILE A 318 1.67 -10.12 24.78
C ILE A 318 2.72 -10.59 23.77
N PRO A 319 3.66 -9.72 23.38
CA PRO A 319 4.69 -10.09 22.44
C PRO A 319 5.76 -10.92 23.18
N LEU A 320 6.23 -12.00 22.56
CA LEU A 320 7.09 -13.01 23.19
C LEU A 320 8.55 -12.92 22.74
N GLU A 321 9.01 -11.79 22.16
CA GLU A 321 10.32 -11.70 21.49
C GLU A 321 11.49 -12.09 22.39
N ARG A 322 11.36 -11.95 23.71
CA ARG A 322 12.38 -12.36 24.68
C ARG A 322 12.56 -13.87 24.82
N TRP A 323 11.52 -14.65 24.51
CA TRP A 323 11.50 -16.12 24.65
C TRP A 323 11.42 -16.83 23.30
N LEU A 324 10.61 -16.30 22.40
CA LEU A 324 10.34 -16.81 21.06
C LEU A 324 10.39 -15.62 20.09
N PRO A 325 11.49 -15.44 19.35
CA PRO A 325 11.63 -14.34 18.40
C PRO A 325 10.50 -14.35 17.37
N ARG A 326 9.94 -13.16 17.06
CA ARG A 326 8.86 -12.99 16.08
C ARG A 326 7.58 -13.77 16.42
N SER A 327 7.30 -13.97 17.71
CA SER A 327 6.09 -14.64 18.18
C SER A 327 5.33 -13.76 19.19
N ARG A 328 4.02 -13.98 19.29
CA ARG A 328 3.14 -13.31 20.27
C ARG A 328 2.07 -14.27 20.77
N VAL A 329 1.60 -14.06 21.99
CA VAL A 329 0.42 -14.72 22.53
C VAL A 329 -0.70 -13.70 22.70
N SER A 330 -1.91 -14.05 22.30
CA SER A 330 -3.10 -13.25 22.56
C SER A 330 -4.17 -14.04 23.28
N TYR A 331 -4.90 -13.35 24.13
CA TYR A 331 -6.11 -13.84 24.77
C TYR A 331 -7.27 -12.95 24.37
N GLN A 332 -8.35 -13.53 23.87
CA GLN A 332 -9.58 -12.83 23.52
C GLN A 332 -10.76 -13.43 24.29
N MET A 333 -11.60 -12.58 24.84
CA MET A 333 -12.89 -12.94 25.42
C MET A 333 -13.98 -12.22 24.65
N THR A 334 -14.98 -12.94 24.15
CA THR A 334 -16.13 -12.37 23.46
C THR A 334 -17.40 -12.87 24.10
N SER A 335 -18.21 -11.95 24.64
CA SER A 335 -19.53 -12.23 25.19
C SER A 335 -20.57 -11.58 24.30
N GLN A 336 -21.44 -12.39 23.68
CA GLN A 336 -22.52 -11.91 22.81
C GLN A 336 -23.87 -12.27 23.41
N LYS A 337 -24.86 -11.40 23.26
CA LYS A 337 -26.23 -11.66 23.68
C LYS A 337 -26.75 -12.95 23.03
N ASP A 338 -27.43 -13.77 23.83
CA ASP A 338 -28.03 -15.04 23.40
C ASP A 338 -26.99 -16.06 22.86
N ARG A 339 -25.70 -15.89 23.20
CA ARG A 339 -24.61 -16.83 22.89
C ARG A 339 -23.72 -17.06 24.12
N PRO A 340 -23.08 -18.24 24.24
CA PRO A 340 -22.10 -18.51 25.28
C PRO A 340 -20.91 -17.55 25.21
N THR A 341 -20.30 -17.23 26.36
CA THR A 341 -19.06 -16.45 26.36
C THR A 341 -17.95 -17.31 25.79
N GLN A 342 -17.23 -16.80 24.80
CA GLN A 342 -16.12 -17.47 24.16
C GLN A 342 -14.79 -16.90 24.69
N HIS A 343 -13.88 -17.79 25.03
CA HIS A 343 -12.51 -17.51 25.43
C HIS A 343 -11.55 -18.14 24.44
N GLU A 344 -10.70 -17.33 23.81
CA GLU A 344 -9.72 -17.76 22.82
C GLU A 344 -8.31 -17.44 23.31
N MET A 345 -7.41 -18.42 23.23
CA MET A 345 -5.97 -18.25 23.37
C MET A 345 -5.29 -18.56 22.05
N ARG A 346 -4.43 -17.66 21.58
CA ARG A 346 -3.72 -17.80 20.31
C ARG A 346 -2.23 -17.56 20.46
N LEU A 347 -1.43 -18.36 19.77
CA LEU A 347 0.01 -18.22 19.62
C LEU A 347 0.33 -18.08 18.13
N ASP A 348 0.75 -16.88 17.73
CA ASP A 348 1.19 -16.60 16.35
C ASP A 348 2.70 -16.43 16.29
N GLY A 349 3.32 -16.77 15.17
CA GLY A 349 4.70 -16.37 14.91
C GLY A 349 5.18 -16.62 13.49
N SER A 350 6.46 -16.32 13.26
CA SER A 350 7.15 -16.63 12.00
C SER A 350 8.49 -17.33 12.25
N LEU A 351 8.81 -18.29 11.39
CA LEU A 351 10.01 -19.12 11.40
C LEU A 351 10.82 -18.90 10.12
N LEU A 352 12.02 -19.47 10.09
CA LEU A 352 13.05 -19.29 9.05
C LEU A 352 13.67 -17.89 9.09
N ASP A 353 14.89 -17.77 8.54
CA ASP A 353 15.72 -16.57 8.69
C ASP A 353 15.02 -15.30 8.19
N ASP A 354 14.23 -15.41 7.12
CA ASP A 354 13.47 -14.34 6.47
C ASP A 354 11.98 -14.29 6.87
N GLY A 355 11.53 -15.15 7.80
CA GLY A 355 10.14 -15.16 8.28
C GLY A 355 9.12 -15.70 7.26
N ARG A 356 9.56 -16.42 6.22
CA ARG A 356 8.68 -16.90 5.14
C ARG A 356 7.71 -18.01 5.55
N LEU A 357 7.88 -18.61 6.73
CA LEU A 357 6.92 -19.56 7.31
C LEU A 357 6.19 -18.91 8.49
N SER A 358 4.90 -18.61 8.35
CA SER A 358 4.06 -18.15 9.45
C SER A 358 3.23 -19.30 10.02
N TYR A 359 3.01 -19.30 11.33
CA TYR A 359 2.15 -20.27 12.01
C TYR A 359 1.21 -19.57 13.00
N SER A 360 0.06 -20.19 13.25
CA SER A 360 -0.94 -19.75 14.23
C SER A 360 -1.55 -20.98 14.88
N LEU A 361 -1.44 -21.08 16.20
CA LEU A 361 -2.11 -22.08 17.02
C LEU A 361 -3.18 -21.39 17.86
N GLU A 362 -4.41 -21.85 17.78
CA GLU A 362 -5.57 -21.25 18.45
C GLU A 362 -6.32 -22.32 19.25
N GLN A 363 -6.71 -21.98 20.47
CA GLN A 363 -7.61 -22.76 21.31
C GLN A 363 -8.74 -21.85 21.77
N SER A 364 -9.96 -22.18 21.38
CA SER A 364 -11.19 -21.54 21.80
C SER A 364 -12.01 -22.48 22.67
N LEU A 365 -12.62 -21.93 23.72
CA LEU A 365 -13.53 -22.61 24.64
C LEU A 365 -14.71 -21.67 24.90
N ASP A 366 -15.93 -22.19 24.95
CA ASP A 366 -17.10 -21.42 25.35
C ASP A 366 -17.76 -21.95 26.64
N ASP A 367 -18.62 -21.13 27.25
CA ASP A 367 -19.32 -21.47 28.50
C ASP A 367 -20.24 -22.70 28.40
N ASP A 368 -20.64 -23.10 27.18
CA ASP A 368 -21.42 -24.31 26.90
C ASP A 368 -20.52 -25.55 26.72
N ASN A 369 -19.24 -25.42 27.04
CA ASN A 369 -18.22 -26.47 26.95
C ASN A 369 -17.97 -26.93 25.50
N ASN A 370 -18.22 -26.06 24.51
CA ASN A 370 -17.69 -26.26 23.18
C ASN A 370 -16.24 -25.83 23.11
N HIS A 371 -15.44 -26.62 22.41
CA HIS A 371 -14.04 -26.35 22.16
C HIS A 371 -13.79 -26.29 20.66
N ASN A 372 -12.89 -25.42 20.26
CA ASN A 372 -12.35 -25.39 18.89
C ASN A 372 -10.84 -25.18 18.97
N SER A 373 -10.09 -26.09 18.39
CA SER A 373 -8.64 -26.00 18.28
C SER A 373 -8.29 -25.84 16.81
N SER A 374 -7.50 -24.83 16.46
CA SER A 374 -7.03 -24.67 15.09
C SER A 374 -5.53 -24.48 15.00
N LEU A 375 -4.93 -25.07 13.97
CA LEU A 375 -3.54 -24.92 13.60
C LEU A 375 -3.48 -24.47 12.15
N ASN A 376 -2.88 -23.32 11.90
CA ASN A 376 -2.69 -22.77 10.56
C ASN A 376 -1.20 -22.54 10.31
N ALA A 377 -0.76 -22.85 9.09
CA ALA A 377 0.59 -22.59 8.61
C ALA A 377 0.54 -22.02 7.20
N SER A 378 1.40 -21.04 6.91
CA SER A 378 1.56 -20.48 5.57
C SER A 378 3.04 -20.30 5.23
N TYR A 379 3.43 -20.80 4.07
CA TYR A 379 4.80 -20.80 3.57
C TYR A 379 4.89 -20.01 2.26
N ARG A 380 5.67 -18.93 2.26
CA ARG A 380 5.98 -18.12 1.08
C ARG A 380 7.21 -18.68 0.37
N SER A 381 6.98 -19.30 -0.79
CA SER A 381 8.01 -19.83 -1.69
C SER A 381 8.31 -18.81 -2.80
N PRO A 382 9.44 -18.92 -3.52
CA PRO A 382 9.66 -18.12 -4.73
C PRO A 382 8.55 -18.32 -5.78
N TYR A 383 7.95 -19.51 -5.80
CA TYR A 383 7.00 -19.95 -6.81
C TYR A 383 5.52 -19.78 -6.42
N GLY A 384 5.23 -19.25 -5.23
CA GLY A 384 3.87 -19.13 -4.71
C GLY A 384 3.77 -19.22 -3.19
N THR A 385 2.59 -18.97 -2.66
CA THR A 385 2.26 -19.10 -1.24
C THR A 385 1.42 -20.33 -1.02
N PHE A 386 1.87 -21.20 -0.12
CA PHE A 386 1.19 -22.42 0.29
C PHE A 386 0.59 -22.20 1.67
N SER A 387 -0.67 -22.54 1.88
CA SER A 387 -1.33 -22.47 3.18
C SER A 387 -1.98 -23.80 3.51
N ALA A 388 -1.84 -24.24 4.75
CA ALA A 388 -2.50 -25.41 5.29
C ALA A 388 -3.05 -25.08 6.67
N GLY A 389 -4.25 -25.56 6.96
CA GLY A 389 -4.96 -25.34 8.19
C GLY A 389 -5.73 -26.58 8.60
N TYR A 390 -5.79 -26.83 9.90
CA TYR A 390 -6.61 -27.86 10.49
C TYR A 390 -7.38 -27.24 11.64
N SER A 391 -8.70 -27.37 11.64
CA SER A 391 -9.55 -27.01 12.78
C SER A 391 -10.34 -28.22 13.23
N TYR A 392 -10.45 -28.35 14.55
CA TYR A 392 -11.16 -29.43 15.21
C TYR A 392 -12.03 -28.85 16.31
N GLY A 393 -13.34 -29.04 16.20
CA GLY A 393 -14.31 -28.68 17.23
C GLY A 393 -15.19 -29.85 17.63
N ASN A 394 -16.21 -29.58 18.46
CA ASN A 394 -17.10 -30.61 19.02
C ASN A 394 -17.78 -31.47 17.96
N ASP A 395 -18.32 -30.84 16.91
CA ASP A 395 -19.18 -31.52 15.92
C ASP A 395 -18.56 -31.58 14.52
N SER A 396 -17.37 -31.00 14.33
CA SER A 396 -16.74 -30.96 13.01
C SER A 396 -15.22 -30.91 13.07
N SER A 397 -14.61 -31.45 12.02
CA SER A 397 -13.20 -31.25 11.72
C SER A 397 -13.09 -30.75 10.29
N GLN A 398 -12.25 -29.75 10.07
CA GLN A 398 -12.04 -29.16 8.76
C GLN A 398 -10.54 -29.12 8.45
N TYR A 399 -10.23 -29.42 7.20
CA TYR A 399 -8.88 -29.35 6.66
C TYR A 399 -8.90 -28.34 5.52
N ASN A 400 -8.13 -27.27 5.66
CA ASN A 400 -8.02 -26.22 4.67
C ASN A 400 -6.65 -26.30 4.03
N TYR A 401 -6.57 -26.32 2.71
CA TYR A 401 -5.31 -26.23 1.98
C TYR A 401 -5.50 -25.30 0.79
N GLY A 402 -4.47 -24.51 0.49
CA GLY A 402 -4.55 -23.50 -0.55
C GLY A 402 -3.18 -23.21 -1.14
N VAL A 403 -3.16 -22.91 -2.43
CA VAL A 403 -1.97 -22.45 -3.15
C VAL A 403 -2.37 -21.19 -3.90
N THR A 404 -1.63 -20.10 -3.69
CA THR A 404 -1.86 -18.82 -4.36
C THR A 404 -0.55 -18.34 -4.96
N GLY A 405 -0.54 -17.99 -6.24
CA GLY A 405 0.66 -17.53 -6.93
C GLY A 405 0.31 -16.84 -8.24
N GLY A 406 1.35 -16.43 -8.97
CA GLY A 406 1.25 -15.88 -10.31
C GLY A 406 2.11 -16.67 -11.31
N VAL A 407 1.79 -16.51 -12.58
CA VAL A 407 2.56 -17.05 -13.71
C VAL A 407 2.88 -15.89 -14.62
N VAL A 408 4.17 -15.61 -14.81
CA VAL A 408 4.63 -14.56 -15.72
C VAL A 408 5.22 -15.21 -16.95
N ILE A 409 4.64 -14.91 -18.12
CA ILE A 409 5.16 -15.30 -19.42
C ILE A 409 5.94 -14.10 -19.98
N HIS A 410 7.21 -14.29 -20.26
CA HIS A 410 8.12 -13.24 -20.73
C HIS A 410 9.02 -13.78 -21.86
N PRO A 411 9.77 -12.94 -22.59
CA PRO A 411 10.58 -13.37 -23.74
C PRO A 411 11.60 -14.49 -23.47
N HIS A 412 11.96 -14.70 -22.20
CA HIS A 412 12.94 -15.71 -21.78
C HIS A 412 12.31 -16.97 -21.17
N GLY A 413 10.97 -17.07 -21.10
CA GLY A 413 10.28 -18.26 -20.62
C GLY A 413 9.09 -17.97 -19.73
N VAL A 414 8.90 -18.85 -18.75
CA VAL A 414 7.82 -18.76 -17.77
C VAL A 414 8.43 -18.81 -16.38
N THR A 415 8.15 -17.78 -15.57
CA THR A 415 8.57 -17.72 -14.17
C THR A 415 7.34 -17.70 -13.28
N LEU A 416 7.32 -18.59 -12.30
CA LEU A 416 6.28 -18.62 -11.27
C LEU A 416 6.59 -17.58 -10.20
N SER A 417 5.54 -17.07 -9.56
CA SER A 417 5.68 -16.01 -8.58
C SER A 417 4.72 -16.19 -7.41
N GLN A 418 4.96 -15.44 -6.35
CA GLN A 418 3.91 -15.10 -5.39
C GLN A 418 2.79 -14.30 -6.10
N TYR A 419 1.67 -14.08 -5.42
CA TYR A 419 0.52 -13.34 -5.97
C TYR A 419 0.94 -11.98 -6.54
N LEU A 420 0.55 -11.68 -7.79
CA LEU A 420 0.95 -10.47 -8.50
C LEU A 420 0.01 -9.30 -8.19
N GLY A 421 0.59 -8.16 -7.86
CA GLY A 421 -0.09 -6.88 -7.77
C GLY A 421 -0.22 -6.18 -9.12
N ASN A 422 -0.72 -4.94 -9.08
CA ASN A 422 -0.97 -4.13 -10.28
C ASN A 422 0.30 -3.72 -11.04
N ALA A 423 1.47 -3.70 -10.40
CA ALA A 423 2.75 -3.47 -11.04
C ALA A 423 3.79 -4.37 -10.37
N PHE A 424 4.65 -4.98 -11.17
CA PHE A 424 5.61 -5.98 -10.71
C PHE A 424 6.91 -5.91 -11.52
N ALA A 425 8.00 -6.43 -10.97
CA ALA A 425 9.28 -6.51 -11.66
C ALA A 425 9.63 -7.96 -12.00
N LEU A 426 10.15 -8.18 -13.20
CA LEU A 426 10.89 -9.37 -13.57
C LEU A 426 12.38 -9.11 -13.31
N ILE A 427 12.97 -9.88 -12.41
CA ILE A 427 14.40 -9.91 -12.16
C ILE A 427 15.05 -10.87 -13.15
N ASP A 428 16.08 -10.39 -13.84
CA ASP A 428 16.97 -11.21 -14.66
C ASP A 428 18.36 -11.18 -14.03
N ALA A 429 18.78 -12.28 -13.42
CA ALA A 429 20.10 -12.44 -12.83
C ALA A 429 21.09 -13.18 -13.75
N ASN A 430 20.91 -13.09 -15.07
CA ASN A 430 21.84 -13.66 -16.07
C ASN A 430 22.13 -15.16 -15.85
N GLY A 431 21.12 -15.93 -15.44
CA GLY A 431 21.25 -17.37 -15.14
C GLY A 431 21.64 -17.73 -13.71
N ALA A 432 21.91 -16.77 -12.83
CA ALA A 432 22.27 -17.06 -11.44
C ALA A 432 21.04 -17.48 -10.61
N SER A 433 21.00 -18.74 -10.22
CA SER A 433 19.94 -19.33 -9.38
C SER A 433 20.13 -19.01 -7.89
N GLY A 434 19.03 -18.91 -7.15
CA GLY A 434 19.04 -18.77 -5.69
C GLY A 434 19.44 -17.37 -5.17
N VAL A 435 19.51 -16.37 -6.05
CA VAL A 435 19.79 -14.97 -5.69
C VAL A 435 18.57 -14.38 -5.00
N ARG A 436 18.70 -14.01 -3.72
CA ARG A 436 17.61 -13.46 -2.91
C ARG A 436 17.51 -11.94 -3.06
N ILE A 437 16.30 -11.40 -2.95
CA ILE A 437 16.06 -9.95 -2.99
C ILE A 437 15.71 -9.45 -1.59
N GLN A 438 16.35 -8.35 -1.17
CA GLN A 438 16.11 -7.71 0.12
C GLN A 438 14.66 -7.22 0.24
N ASN A 439 14.11 -7.28 1.45
CA ASN A 439 12.74 -6.87 1.80
C ASN A 439 11.61 -7.69 1.15
N TYR A 440 11.92 -8.79 0.45
CA TYR A 440 10.92 -9.69 -0.12
C TYR A 440 11.09 -11.13 0.38
N PRO A 441 10.45 -11.49 1.51
CA PRO A 441 10.54 -12.82 2.10
C PRO A 441 10.17 -13.94 1.12
N GLY A 442 10.99 -14.98 1.08
CA GLY A 442 10.80 -16.13 0.23
C GLY A 442 11.06 -15.90 -1.26
N ILE A 443 11.46 -14.70 -1.72
CA ILE A 443 11.78 -14.45 -3.14
C ILE A 443 13.25 -14.76 -3.40
N ALA A 444 13.48 -15.64 -4.38
CA ALA A 444 14.79 -15.96 -4.91
C ALA A 444 14.68 -16.27 -6.40
N THR A 445 15.77 -16.11 -7.15
CA THR A 445 15.81 -16.53 -8.55
C THR A 445 15.66 -18.04 -8.70
N ASP A 446 14.89 -18.41 -9.71
CA ASP A 446 14.66 -19.78 -10.15
C ASP A 446 15.93 -20.39 -10.77
N PRO A 447 15.92 -21.69 -11.14
CA PRO A 447 17.08 -22.34 -11.76
C PRO A 447 17.54 -21.73 -13.08
N PHE A 448 16.74 -20.87 -13.71
CA PHE A 448 17.05 -20.15 -14.94
C PHE A 448 17.55 -18.72 -14.67
N GLY A 449 17.63 -18.31 -13.41
CA GLY A 449 18.09 -17.00 -12.99
C GLY A 449 17.02 -15.90 -12.99
N TYR A 450 15.73 -16.26 -13.01
CA TYR A 450 14.63 -15.30 -13.01
C TYR A 450 13.87 -15.30 -11.68
N ALA A 451 13.45 -14.12 -11.22
CA ALA A 451 12.51 -13.99 -10.11
C ALA A 451 11.46 -12.94 -10.45
N VAL A 452 10.31 -12.99 -9.79
CA VAL A 452 9.30 -11.95 -9.92
C VAL A 452 9.08 -11.29 -8.58
N ILE A 453 9.23 -9.96 -8.55
CA ILE A 453 8.86 -9.14 -7.40
C ILE A 453 7.38 -8.79 -7.55
N PRO A 454 6.50 -9.28 -6.65
CA PRO A 454 5.06 -9.30 -6.85
C PRO A 454 4.38 -7.94 -6.81
N TYR A 455 4.98 -6.94 -6.16
CA TYR A 455 4.38 -5.62 -6.01
C TYR A 455 5.43 -4.52 -6.06
N LEU A 456 5.10 -3.46 -6.79
CA LEU A 456 5.85 -2.21 -6.86
C LEU A 456 4.91 -1.02 -6.68
N THR A 457 5.45 0.08 -6.17
CA THR A 457 4.72 1.35 -6.11
C THR A 457 4.71 2.01 -7.48
N THR A 458 3.51 2.27 -8.03
CA THR A 458 3.36 2.85 -9.37
C THR A 458 3.72 4.33 -9.40
N TYR A 459 4.34 4.78 -10.49
CA TYR A 459 4.80 6.16 -10.73
C TYR A 459 5.82 6.66 -9.70
N GLN A 460 6.52 5.73 -9.04
CA GLN A 460 7.52 6.02 -8.03
C GLN A 460 8.78 5.20 -8.27
N GLU A 461 9.90 5.69 -7.78
CA GLU A 461 11.16 4.95 -7.80
C GLU A 461 11.09 3.80 -6.80
N ASN A 462 11.30 2.58 -7.30
CA ASN A 462 11.38 1.37 -6.53
C ASN A 462 12.83 0.89 -6.54
N ARG A 463 13.46 0.86 -5.37
CA ARG A 463 14.80 0.33 -5.18
C ARG A 463 14.74 -1.18 -4.99
N LEU A 464 15.32 -1.92 -5.92
CA LEU A 464 15.41 -3.38 -5.92
C LEU A 464 16.84 -3.78 -5.60
N SER A 465 17.06 -4.43 -4.46
CA SER A 465 18.41 -4.78 -4.01
C SER A 465 18.54 -6.27 -3.74
N VAL A 466 19.63 -6.86 -4.19
CA VAL A 466 20.00 -8.24 -3.89
C VAL A 466 20.50 -8.34 -2.45
N ASP A 467 20.14 -9.43 -1.76
CA ASP A 467 20.71 -9.75 -0.47
C ASP A 467 22.10 -10.37 -0.64
N THR A 468 23.14 -9.54 -0.53
CA THR A 468 24.53 -9.96 -0.66
C THR A 468 25.01 -10.88 0.45
N THR A 469 24.30 -10.95 1.58
CA THR A 469 24.68 -11.81 2.73
C THR A 469 24.29 -13.27 2.51
N GLN A 470 23.34 -13.52 1.60
CA GLN A 470 22.82 -14.84 1.27
C GLN A 470 23.02 -15.19 -0.22
N LEU A 471 23.99 -14.53 -0.86
CA LEU A 471 24.39 -14.89 -2.22
C LEU A 471 24.99 -16.30 -2.24
N PRO A 472 24.71 -17.09 -3.29
CA PRO A 472 25.46 -18.32 -3.53
C PRO A 472 26.97 -18.04 -3.59
N ASP A 473 27.79 -18.98 -3.08
CA ASP A 473 29.25 -18.81 -3.01
C ASP A 473 29.91 -18.71 -4.39
N ASN A 474 29.26 -19.25 -5.42
CA ASN A 474 29.69 -19.23 -6.82
C ASN A 474 28.97 -18.15 -7.65
N VAL A 475 28.46 -17.10 -7.03
CA VAL A 475 27.82 -15.99 -7.75
C VAL A 475 28.38 -14.67 -7.23
N ASP A 476 28.76 -13.78 -8.14
CA ASP A 476 29.09 -12.41 -7.82
C ASP A 476 28.28 -11.45 -8.71
N LEU A 477 28.10 -10.21 -8.28
CA LEU A 477 27.25 -9.24 -8.97
C LEU A 477 27.98 -7.92 -9.17
N GLU A 478 27.98 -7.40 -10.40
CA GLU A 478 28.54 -6.08 -10.71
C GLU A 478 27.74 -4.95 -10.05
N GLN A 479 26.41 -5.12 -10.04
CA GLN A 479 25.47 -4.17 -9.45
C GLN A 479 24.56 -4.94 -8.49
N THR A 480 24.49 -4.47 -7.25
CA THR A 480 23.66 -5.11 -6.21
C THR A 480 22.31 -4.41 -6.05
N THR A 481 22.09 -3.30 -6.76
CA THR A 481 20.87 -2.47 -6.68
C THR A 481 20.47 -1.98 -8.06
N GLN A 482 19.17 -2.04 -8.34
CA GLN A 482 18.52 -1.46 -9.51
C GLN A 482 17.38 -0.52 -9.07
N PHE A 483 17.09 0.48 -9.88
CA PHE A 483 15.97 1.41 -9.67
C PHE A 483 15.00 1.32 -10.85
N VAL A 484 13.71 1.15 -10.55
CA VAL A 484 12.66 1.08 -11.58
C VAL A 484 11.48 1.99 -11.24
N VAL A 485 10.84 2.57 -12.25
CA VAL A 485 9.67 3.44 -12.10
C VAL A 485 8.51 2.87 -12.94
N PRO A 486 7.69 1.97 -12.38
CA PRO A 486 6.65 1.30 -13.15
C PRO A 486 5.38 2.17 -13.28
N ASN A 487 4.74 2.15 -14.45
CA ASN A 487 3.37 2.64 -14.59
C ASN A 487 2.38 1.64 -13.95
N ARG A 488 1.14 2.08 -13.72
CA ARG A 488 0.07 1.16 -13.31
C ARG A 488 -0.16 0.09 -14.38
N GLY A 489 -0.18 -1.19 -13.99
CA GLY A 489 -0.31 -2.31 -14.91
C GLY A 489 1.02 -2.79 -15.51
N ALA A 490 2.15 -2.13 -15.23
CA ALA A 490 3.41 -2.44 -15.88
C ALA A 490 4.14 -3.64 -15.27
N MET A 491 4.67 -4.50 -16.14
CA MET A 491 5.80 -5.37 -15.86
C MET A 491 7.08 -4.63 -16.27
N VAL A 492 7.98 -4.41 -15.32
CA VAL A 492 9.30 -3.82 -15.61
C VAL A 492 10.41 -4.86 -15.45
N ALA A 493 11.42 -4.82 -16.30
CA ALA A 493 12.58 -5.70 -16.17
C ALA A 493 13.68 -5.02 -15.35
N ALA A 494 14.27 -5.72 -14.40
CA ALA A 494 15.45 -5.29 -13.65
C ALA A 494 16.56 -6.33 -13.82
N ARG A 495 17.60 -5.94 -14.55
CA ARG A 495 18.71 -6.84 -14.89
C ARG A 495 19.85 -6.69 -13.89
N PHE A 496 20.33 -7.82 -13.40
CA PHE A 496 21.47 -7.96 -12.53
C PHE A 496 22.52 -8.80 -13.27
N ASN A 497 23.65 -8.18 -13.61
CA ASN A 497 24.75 -8.88 -14.26
C ASN A 497 25.46 -9.75 -13.23
N ALA A 498 25.05 -11.01 -13.16
CA ALA A 498 25.67 -12.00 -12.31
C ALA A 498 26.81 -12.71 -13.05
N ASN A 499 27.96 -12.78 -12.37
CA ASN A 499 29.12 -13.56 -12.74
C ASN A 499 29.05 -14.91 -12.02
N ILE A 500 28.71 -15.96 -12.76
CA ILE A 500 28.58 -17.33 -12.23
C ILE A 500 29.97 -17.99 -12.24
N GLY A 501 30.45 -18.32 -11.06
CA GLY A 501 31.77 -18.89 -10.77
C GLY A 501 32.31 -18.33 -9.46
N TYR A 502 33.47 -18.83 -9.04
CA TYR A 502 34.05 -18.48 -7.76
C TYR A 502 34.75 -17.13 -7.79
N ARG A 503 34.81 -16.52 -6.62
CA ARG A 503 35.54 -15.28 -6.36
C ARG A 503 36.97 -15.64 -5.96
N VAL A 504 37.95 -15.05 -6.63
CA VAL A 504 39.37 -15.37 -6.42
C VAL A 504 40.19 -14.10 -6.30
N LEU A 505 41.03 -14.04 -5.27
CA LEU A 505 42.12 -13.08 -5.16
C LEU A 505 43.39 -13.72 -5.72
N VAL A 506 43.82 -13.27 -6.90
CA VAL A 506 45.02 -13.77 -7.57
C VAL A 506 46.15 -12.77 -7.37
N THR A 507 47.27 -13.22 -6.81
CA THR A 507 48.52 -12.42 -6.82
C THR A 507 49.23 -12.66 -8.14
N VAL A 508 49.30 -11.64 -8.99
CA VAL A 508 49.88 -11.71 -10.33
C VAL A 508 51.26 -11.04 -10.35
N SER A 509 52.24 -11.76 -10.88
CA SER A 509 53.62 -11.28 -11.05
C SER A 509 54.03 -11.23 -12.52
N ASP A 510 54.92 -10.30 -12.89
CA ASP A 510 55.49 -10.18 -14.22
C ASP A 510 56.42 -11.37 -14.57
N ARG A 511 56.98 -11.37 -15.79
CA ARG A 511 57.96 -12.39 -16.22
C ARG A 511 59.20 -12.48 -15.31
N ASN A 512 59.50 -11.44 -14.53
CA ASN A 512 60.64 -11.35 -13.63
C ASN A 512 60.26 -11.65 -12.16
N GLY A 513 59.02 -12.02 -11.88
CA GLY A 513 58.52 -12.29 -10.52
C GLY A 513 58.21 -11.02 -9.70
N LYS A 514 58.16 -9.85 -10.32
CA LYS A 514 57.75 -8.60 -9.64
C LYS A 514 56.22 -8.45 -9.67
N PRO A 515 55.60 -7.91 -8.62
CA PRO A 515 54.16 -7.62 -8.63
C PRO A 515 53.78 -6.70 -9.79
N LEU A 516 52.60 -6.94 -10.38
CA LEU A 516 52.05 -6.02 -11.37
C LEU A 516 51.76 -4.63 -10.74
N PRO A 517 51.87 -3.54 -11.52
CA PRO A 517 51.66 -2.19 -11.00
C PRO A 517 50.19 -1.95 -10.65
N PHE A 518 49.98 -1.15 -9.60
CA PHE A 518 48.66 -0.66 -9.20
C PHE A 518 47.96 0.06 -10.36
N GLY A 519 46.66 -0.19 -10.54
CA GLY A 519 45.85 0.41 -11.59
C GLY A 519 45.99 -0.25 -12.97
N ALA A 520 46.77 -1.34 -13.08
CA ALA A 520 46.78 -2.14 -14.31
C ALA A 520 45.40 -2.76 -14.54
N LEU A 521 44.92 -2.71 -15.78
CA LEU A 521 43.60 -3.22 -16.15
C LEU A 521 43.72 -4.64 -16.69
N ALA A 522 43.09 -5.59 -16.02
CA ALA A 522 42.97 -6.97 -16.46
C ALA A 522 41.63 -7.16 -17.19
N SER A 523 41.66 -7.72 -18.39
CA SER A 523 40.47 -8.03 -19.16
C SER A 523 40.46 -9.49 -19.61
N ASN A 524 39.27 -10.08 -19.63
CA ASN A 524 39.03 -11.38 -20.24
C ASN A 524 38.21 -11.17 -21.52
N ASP A 525 38.80 -11.47 -22.68
CA ASP A 525 38.17 -11.20 -23.97
C ASP A 525 37.00 -12.15 -24.27
N ASP A 526 36.96 -13.33 -23.64
CA ASP A 526 35.89 -14.32 -23.81
C ASP A 526 34.63 -13.93 -23.02
N THR A 527 34.79 -13.39 -21.81
CA THR A 527 33.67 -13.02 -20.92
C THR A 527 33.34 -11.53 -20.97
N GLY A 528 34.23 -10.69 -21.49
CA GLY A 528 34.13 -9.23 -21.46
C GLY A 528 34.38 -8.62 -20.07
N GLN A 529 34.77 -9.43 -19.08
CA GLN A 529 35.01 -8.97 -17.71
C GLN A 529 36.27 -8.12 -17.62
N GLN A 530 36.21 -7.11 -16.75
CA GLN A 530 37.33 -6.23 -16.45
C GLN A 530 37.54 -6.15 -14.94
N SER A 531 38.81 -6.11 -14.53
CA SER A 531 39.20 -5.92 -13.15
C SER A 531 40.48 -5.09 -13.08
N ILE A 532 40.79 -4.58 -11.89
CA ILE A 532 41.89 -3.65 -11.66
C ILE A 532 42.85 -4.29 -10.66
N VAL A 533 44.14 -4.24 -10.98
CA VAL A 533 45.21 -4.68 -10.09
C VAL A 533 45.38 -3.67 -8.95
N ASP A 534 45.29 -4.17 -7.72
CA ASP A 534 45.52 -3.43 -6.48
C ASP A 534 47.00 -3.49 -6.04
N GLU A 535 47.33 -2.87 -4.91
CA GLU A 535 48.67 -2.89 -4.35
C GLU A 535 49.18 -4.33 -4.13
N GLY A 536 50.48 -4.54 -4.40
CA GLY A 536 51.09 -5.86 -4.28
C GLY A 536 50.75 -6.83 -5.42
N GLY A 537 50.16 -6.35 -6.52
CA GLY A 537 49.83 -7.18 -7.68
C GLY A 537 48.59 -8.07 -7.47
N ILE A 538 47.72 -7.69 -6.53
CA ILE A 538 46.52 -8.46 -6.19
C ILE A 538 45.41 -8.11 -7.17
N LEU A 539 44.74 -9.12 -7.71
CA LEU A 539 43.65 -8.98 -8.64
C LEU A 539 42.43 -9.75 -8.13
N TYR A 540 41.31 -9.05 -7.95
CA TYR A 540 40.03 -9.67 -7.63
C TYR A 540 39.34 -10.10 -8.92
N LEU A 541 39.06 -11.38 -9.04
CA LEU A 541 38.33 -11.95 -10.18
C LEU A 541 37.07 -12.63 -9.67
N SER A 542 35.97 -12.49 -10.41
CA SER A 542 34.73 -13.20 -10.12
C SER A 542 34.21 -13.93 -11.34
N GLY A 543 33.37 -14.96 -11.14
CA GLY A 543 32.93 -15.83 -12.23
C GLY A 543 34.02 -16.79 -12.73
N ILE A 544 35.02 -17.11 -11.89
CA ILE A 544 36.08 -18.05 -12.28
C ILE A 544 35.57 -19.49 -12.17
N SER A 545 35.79 -20.27 -13.23
CA SER A 545 35.41 -21.68 -13.29
C SER A 545 36.64 -22.60 -13.24
N SER A 546 36.40 -23.93 -13.21
CA SER A 546 37.49 -24.89 -13.33
C SER A 546 38.10 -24.98 -14.73
N LYS A 547 37.46 -24.37 -15.74
CA LYS A 547 38.07 -24.20 -17.06
C LYS A 547 39.07 -23.05 -17.02
N SER A 548 40.24 -23.27 -17.60
CA SER A 548 41.28 -22.25 -17.74
C SER A 548 40.76 -21.06 -18.55
N GLN A 549 40.79 -19.88 -17.94
CA GLN A 549 40.39 -18.60 -18.53
C GLN A 549 41.62 -17.73 -18.73
N SER A 550 41.79 -17.17 -19.93
CA SER A 550 42.90 -16.28 -20.25
C SER A 550 42.56 -14.82 -19.92
N TRP A 551 43.49 -14.13 -19.30
CA TRP A 551 43.37 -12.74 -18.89
C TRP A 551 44.53 -11.94 -19.47
N THR A 552 44.21 -10.84 -20.13
CA THR A 552 45.18 -9.87 -20.65
C THR A 552 45.25 -8.71 -19.67
N VAL A 553 46.44 -8.40 -19.15
CA VAL A 553 46.66 -7.26 -18.27
C VAL A 553 47.43 -6.17 -19.00
N ARG A 554 46.97 -4.92 -18.91
CA ARG A 554 47.58 -3.75 -19.57
C ARG A 554 47.74 -2.60 -18.58
N TRP A 555 48.93 -2.05 -18.48
CA TRP A 555 49.23 -0.84 -17.68
C TRP A 555 49.83 0.30 -18.51
N GLY A 556 49.91 0.12 -19.83
CA GLY A 556 50.33 1.14 -20.77
C GLY A 556 50.15 0.70 -22.23
N ASN A 557 50.71 1.47 -23.15
CA ASN A 557 50.53 1.28 -24.60
C ASN A 557 51.71 0.58 -25.28
N GLN A 558 52.82 0.37 -24.57
CA GLN A 558 53.99 -0.30 -25.12
C GLN A 558 53.85 -1.83 -25.01
N ALA A 559 54.56 -2.57 -25.86
CA ALA A 559 54.45 -4.03 -25.92
C ALA A 559 54.95 -4.74 -24.65
N ASP A 560 55.83 -4.09 -23.88
CA ASP A 560 56.33 -4.51 -22.57
C ASP A 560 55.45 -4.05 -21.40
N GLN A 561 54.38 -3.29 -21.68
CA GLN A 561 53.41 -2.79 -20.70
C GLN A 561 52.09 -3.57 -20.71
N GLN A 562 52.14 -4.80 -21.21
CA GLN A 562 51.05 -5.75 -21.26
C GLN A 562 51.55 -7.17 -21.05
N CYS A 563 50.73 -8.03 -20.46
CA CYS A 563 51.03 -9.45 -20.30
C CYS A 563 49.77 -10.30 -20.30
N GLN A 564 49.92 -11.61 -20.45
CA GLN A 564 48.80 -12.55 -20.36
C GLN A 564 49.06 -13.60 -19.29
N PHE A 565 48.02 -13.99 -18.57
CA PHE A 565 48.05 -15.16 -17.68
C PHE A 565 46.78 -15.99 -17.88
N ALA A 566 46.84 -17.25 -17.47
CA ALA A 566 45.67 -18.13 -17.45
C ALA A 566 45.39 -18.58 -16.02
N PHE A 567 44.12 -18.65 -15.65
CA PHE A 567 43.72 -19.04 -14.30
C PHE A 567 42.47 -19.92 -14.33
N SER A 568 42.41 -20.90 -13.41
CA SER A 568 41.26 -21.79 -13.20
C SER A 568 41.19 -22.17 -11.73
N THR A 569 39.98 -22.46 -11.25
CA THR A 569 39.79 -23.04 -9.91
C THR A 569 39.94 -24.56 -9.93
N PRO A 570 40.24 -25.20 -8.78
CA PRO A 570 40.12 -26.65 -8.65
C PRO A 570 38.69 -27.13 -8.97
N ASP A 571 38.54 -28.39 -9.41
CA ASP A 571 37.22 -29.00 -9.69
C ASP A 571 36.38 -29.29 -8.43
N SER A 572 36.97 -29.22 -7.24
CA SER A 572 36.27 -29.44 -5.97
C SER A 572 35.53 -28.19 -5.49
N GLU A 573 34.34 -28.35 -4.90
CA GLU A 573 33.66 -27.24 -4.23
C GLU A 573 34.58 -26.64 -3.14
N PRO A 574 34.86 -25.32 -3.22
CA PRO A 574 35.76 -24.68 -2.28
C PRO A 574 35.09 -24.55 -0.91
N THR A 575 35.91 -24.65 0.14
CA THR A 575 35.47 -24.51 1.54
C THR A 575 35.34 -23.06 1.99
N THR A 576 35.72 -22.11 1.15
CA THR A 576 35.71 -20.66 1.41
C THR A 576 35.03 -19.90 0.29
N SER A 577 34.34 -18.81 0.63
CA SER A 577 33.62 -17.95 -0.31
C SER A 577 34.53 -17.11 -1.22
N VAL A 578 35.80 -16.95 -0.83
CA VAL A 578 36.85 -16.34 -1.66
C VAL A 578 38.08 -17.24 -1.64
N LEU A 579 38.57 -17.58 -2.82
CA LEU A 579 39.79 -18.36 -3.02
C LEU A 579 41.00 -17.43 -3.16
N GLN A 580 42.18 -17.95 -2.82
CA GLN A 580 43.44 -17.26 -3.06
C GLN A 580 44.30 -18.07 -4.04
N GLY A 581 44.95 -17.37 -4.96
CA GLY A 581 45.79 -17.98 -5.97
C GLY A 581 47.00 -17.12 -6.32
N THR A 582 47.94 -17.72 -7.04
CA THR A 582 49.09 -17.00 -7.62
C THR A 582 49.15 -17.31 -9.11
N ALA A 583 49.53 -16.31 -9.91
CA ALA A 583 49.74 -16.46 -11.34
C ALA A 583 50.98 -15.69 -11.77
N GLN A 584 51.65 -16.21 -12.80
CA GLN A 584 52.77 -15.52 -13.43
C GLN A 584 52.37 -15.15 -14.85
N CYS A 585 52.60 -13.89 -15.20
CA CYS A 585 52.34 -13.36 -16.51
C CYS A 585 53.42 -13.80 -17.51
N HIS A 586 52.97 -14.11 -18.72
CA HIS A 586 53.80 -14.49 -19.86
C HIS A 586 53.75 -13.47 -20.99
#